data_AF-A0AAD8D536-F1
#
_entry.id   AF-A0AAD8D536-F1
#
_cell.length_a   1.000
_cell.length_b   1.000
_cell.length_c   1.000
_cell.angle_alpha   90.00
_cell.angle_beta   90.00
_cell.angle_gamma   90.00
#
_symmetry.space_group_name_H-M   'P 1'
#
loop_
_entity.id
_entity.type
_entity.pdbx_description
1 polymer ?
#
loop_
_entity_poly.entity_id
_entity_poly.type
_entity_poly.pdbx_seq_one_letter_code
_entity_poly.pdbx_strand_id
1 'polypeptide(L)'
;MQRSLKLAAFPVLMALVVTAVMANPYRRPTRVTTSCCKSVSRVKIPYNITGYREQSALKPCVAAVIFYTKEIGPVCSSPIARWVKNKMKVVPMVN
;
A
#
# COMPACT_ATOMS: atom_id res chain seq x y z
N MET A 1 -35.74 14.63 -44.32
CA MET A 1 -35.87 14.16 -42.92
C MET A 1 -34.50 13.68 -42.41
N GLN A 2 -33.56 14.59 -42.08
CA GLN A 2 -32.19 14.20 -41.65
C GLN A 2 -31.56 15.14 -40.60
N ARG A 3 -32.25 16.24 -40.24
CA ARG A 3 -31.73 17.25 -39.29
C ARG A 3 -32.10 16.98 -37.83
N SER A 4 -33.17 16.24 -37.57
CA SER A 4 -33.62 15.86 -36.23
C SER A 4 -32.79 14.75 -35.58
N LEU A 5 -32.07 13.94 -36.38
CA LEU A 5 -31.29 12.81 -35.87
C LEU A 5 -30.04 13.24 -35.08
N LYS A 6 -29.39 14.36 -35.48
CA LYS A 6 -28.18 14.88 -34.81
C LYS A 6 -28.47 15.60 -33.49
N LEU A 7 -29.65 16.22 -33.39
CA LEU A 7 -30.07 17.00 -32.22
C LEU A 7 -30.43 16.10 -31.03
N ALA A 8 -30.96 14.90 -31.28
CA ALA A 8 -31.24 13.91 -30.24
C ALA A 8 -30.01 13.03 -29.92
N ALA A 9 -29.11 12.80 -30.88
CA ALA A 9 -27.93 11.96 -30.68
C ALA A 9 -26.94 12.55 -29.65
N PHE A 10 -26.73 13.87 -29.67
CA PHE A 10 -25.77 14.54 -28.79
C PHE A 10 -26.16 14.50 -27.29
N PRO A 11 -27.40 14.84 -26.89
CA PRO A 11 -27.81 14.76 -25.48
C PRO A 11 -27.89 13.30 -25.00
N VAL A 12 -28.26 12.36 -25.87
CA VAL A 12 -28.28 10.93 -25.54
C VAL A 12 -26.86 10.40 -25.32
N LEU A 13 -25.89 10.78 -26.17
CA LEU A 13 -24.49 10.40 -25.99
C LEU A 13 -23.90 10.98 -24.70
N MET A 14 -24.17 12.26 -24.42
CA MET A 14 -23.73 12.89 -23.18
C MET A 14 -24.35 12.23 -21.94
N ALA A 15 -25.65 11.91 -21.97
CA ALA A 15 -26.31 11.21 -20.87
C ALA A 15 -25.72 9.81 -20.63
N LEU A 16 -25.38 9.07 -21.70
CA LEU A 16 -24.72 7.77 -21.63
C LEU A 16 -23.30 7.86 -21.07
N VAL A 17 -22.53 8.88 -21.46
CA VAL A 17 -21.19 9.10 -20.91
C VAL A 17 -21.28 9.45 -19.42
N VAL A 18 -22.21 10.34 -19.03
CA VAL A 18 -22.39 10.75 -17.63
C VAL A 18 -22.80 9.58 -16.73
N THR A 19 -23.72 8.71 -17.16
CA THR A 19 -24.08 7.53 -16.36
C THR A 19 -22.94 6.52 -16.24
N ALA A 20 -22.10 6.38 -17.28
CA ALA A 20 -20.92 5.53 -17.23
C ALA A 20 -19.84 6.04 -16.27
N VAL A 21 -19.58 7.35 -16.19
CA VAL A 21 -18.61 7.89 -15.22
C VAL A 21 -19.13 7.85 -13.77
N MET A 22 -20.43 8.03 -13.52
CA MET A 22 -20.99 7.92 -12.16
C MET A 22 -21.12 6.46 -11.67
N ALA A 23 -21.13 5.49 -12.60
CA ALA A 23 -21.11 4.07 -12.28
C ALA A 23 -19.71 3.55 -11.88
N ASN A 24 -18.66 4.39 -11.96
CA ASN A 24 -17.39 4.07 -11.33
C ASN A 24 -17.51 4.42 -9.84
N PRO A 25 -17.70 3.43 -8.94
CA PRO A 25 -17.50 3.70 -7.53
C PRO A 25 -16.05 4.13 -7.43
N TYR A 26 -15.81 5.39 -7.10
CA TYR A 26 -14.53 5.83 -6.57
C TYR A 26 -14.19 4.78 -5.51
N ARG A 27 -13.26 3.87 -5.82
CA ARG A 27 -12.82 2.77 -4.96
C ARG A 27 -11.98 3.39 -3.86
N ARG A 28 -12.61 4.22 -3.03
CA ARG A 28 -12.11 4.55 -1.71
C ARG A 28 -12.08 3.20 -1.00
N PRO A 29 -10.91 2.75 -0.49
CA PRO A 29 -10.88 1.54 0.31
C PRO A 29 -11.88 1.71 1.45
N THR A 30 -13.03 1.03 1.39
CA THR A 30 -14.07 1.04 2.43
C THR A 30 -13.56 0.47 3.75
N ARG A 31 -12.41 -0.21 3.69
CA ARG A 31 -11.61 -0.65 4.82
C ARG A 31 -10.16 -0.30 4.52
N VAL A 32 -9.63 0.73 5.17
CA VAL A 32 -8.19 0.89 5.31
C VAL A 32 -7.69 -0.20 6.26
N THR A 33 -7.47 -1.41 5.73
CA THR A 33 -6.69 -2.40 6.47
C THR A 33 -5.26 -1.90 6.49
N THR A 34 -4.91 -1.16 7.54
CA THR A 34 -3.51 -0.84 7.84
C THR A 34 -2.79 -2.16 8.09
N SER A 35 -2.10 -2.67 7.07
CA SER A 35 -1.22 -3.82 7.22
C SER A 35 -0.02 -3.37 8.05
N CYS A 36 0.00 -3.79 9.31
CA CYS A 36 1.06 -3.47 10.25
C CYS A 36 1.57 -4.73 10.94
N CYS A 37 2.80 -4.67 11.43
CA CYS A 37 3.36 -5.73 12.24
C CYS A 37 2.62 -5.83 13.58
N LYS A 38 1.98 -6.99 13.82
CA LYS A 38 1.36 -7.34 15.11
C LYS A 38 2.33 -8.10 16.02
N SER A 39 3.34 -8.73 15.44
CA SER A 39 4.41 -9.45 16.11
C SER A 39 5.74 -9.17 15.43
N VAL A 40 6.84 -9.38 16.16
CA VAL A 40 8.20 -9.15 15.66
C VAL A 40 9.08 -10.37 15.92
N SER A 41 9.99 -10.66 15.00
CA SER A 41 11.01 -11.69 15.18
C SER A 41 12.33 -11.08 15.63
N ARG A 42 13.09 -11.84 16.44
CA ARG A 42 14.50 -11.54 16.77
C ARG A 42 15.48 -12.36 15.93
N VAL A 43 14.99 -13.30 15.13
CA VAL A 43 15.81 -14.17 14.27
C VAL A 43 16.40 -13.35 13.13
N LYS A 44 17.67 -13.60 12.78
CA LYS A 44 18.32 -12.95 11.64
C LYS A 44 17.63 -13.37 10.34
N ILE A 45 17.39 -12.42 9.46
CA ILE A 45 16.86 -12.68 8.12
C ILE A 45 17.99 -13.25 7.25
N PRO A 46 17.84 -14.44 6.64
CA PRO A 46 18.85 -15.03 5.77
C PRO A 46 18.86 -14.43 4.35
N TYR A 47 17.89 -13.57 4.04
CA TYR A 47 17.64 -12.99 2.72
C TYR A 47 18.31 -11.63 2.53
N ASN A 48 18.43 -11.19 1.27
CA ASN A 48 19.04 -9.90 0.95
C ASN A 48 18.09 -8.73 1.27
N ILE A 49 18.46 -7.96 2.28
CA ILE A 49 17.71 -6.78 2.73
C ILE A 49 18.07 -5.58 1.86
N THR A 50 17.09 -5.03 1.16
CA THR A 50 17.24 -3.89 0.24
C THR A 50 16.94 -2.54 0.90
N GLY A 51 16.16 -2.54 1.98
CA GLY A 51 15.83 -1.33 2.72
C GLY A 51 15.01 -1.62 3.97
N TYR A 52 14.70 -0.58 4.74
CA TYR A 52 13.90 -0.72 5.96
C TYR A 52 12.94 0.43 6.19
N ARG A 53 11.87 0.17 6.94
CA ARG A 53 10.93 1.18 7.44
C ARG A 53 10.68 0.97 8.93
N GLU A 54 10.64 2.05 9.69
CA GLU A 54 10.28 1.99 11.11
C GLU A 54 8.76 2.09 11.30
N GLN A 55 8.24 1.29 12.22
CA GLN A 55 6.83 1.28 12.60
C GLN A 55 6.70 1.60 14.09
N SER A 56 6.03 2.72 14.39
CA SER A 56 5.65 3.09 15.75
C SER A 56 4.59 2.13 16.30
N ALA A 57 4.60 1.91 17.62
CA ALA A 57 3.57 1.11 18.29
C ALA A 57 2.23 1.85 18.31
N LEU A 58 1.18 1.22 17.78
CA LEU A 58 -0.19 1.71 17.82
C LEU A 58 -1.13 0.51 17.79
N LYS A 59 -1.75 0.13 18.92
CA LYS A 59 -2.54 -1.10 19.02
C LYS A 59 -3.56 -1.21 17.88
N PRO A 60 -3.61 -2.35 17.15
CA PRO A 60 -2.98 -3.65 17.45
C PRO A 60 -1.51 -3.80 16.96
N CYS A 61 -0.93 -2.77 16.35
CA CYS A 61 0.44 -2.77 15.84
C CYS A 61 1.46 -2.61 16.97
N VAL A 62 2.56 -3.35 16.88
CA VAL A 62 3.69 -3.25 17.82
C VAL A 62 4.81 -2.40 17.23
N ALA A 63 5.74 -1.93 18.07
CA ALA A 63 6.96 -1.29 17.58
C ALA A 63 7.80 -2.30 16.78
N ALA A 64 8.10 -1.99 15.53
CA ALA A 64 8.78 -2.91 14.61
C ALA A 64 9.68 -2.16 13.62
N VAL A 65 10.71 -2.86 13.15
CA VAL A 65 11.47 -2.48 11.95
C VAL A 65 11.08 -3.44 10.85
N ILE A 66 10.51 -2.92 9.77
CA ILE A 66 10.10 -3.69 8.61
C ILE A 66 11.27 -3.69 7.63
N PHE A 67 11.93 -4.83 7.44
CA PHE A 67 12.95 -4.99 6.42
C PHE A 67 12.32 -5.47 5.12
N TYR A 68 12.64 -4.81 4.01
CA TYR A 68 12.28 -5.27 2.68
C TYR A 68 13.37 -6.21 2.20
N THR A 69 12.98 -7.43 1.88
CA THR A 69 13.86 -8.43 1.27
C THR A 69 13.51 -8.57 -0.20
N LYS A 70 14.51 -8.93 -1.03
CA LYS A 70 14.30 -9.15 -2.47
C LYS A 70 13.48 -10.41 -2.74
N GLU A 71 13.56 -11.39 -1.84
CA GLU A 71 13.12 -12.77 -2.05
C GLU A 71 11.72 -13.03 -1.51
N ILE A 72 11.42 -12.58 -0.27
CA ILE A 72 10.15 -12.89 0.42
C ILE A 72 9.33 -11.65 0.75
N GLY A 73 9.81 -10.46 0.40
CA GLY A 73 9.14 -9.20 0.68
C GLY A 73 9.37 -8.68 2.11
N PRO A 74 8.39 -7.96 2.71
CA PRO A 74 8.56 -7.26 3.99
C PRO A 74 8.56 -8.23 5.19
N VAL A 75 9.53 -8.08 6.08
CA VAL A 75 9.71 -8.90 7.28
C VAL A 75 9.75 -8.04 8.55
N CYS A 76 8.88 -8.36 9.51
CA CYS A 76 8.77 -7.66 10.80
C CYS A 76 9.88 -8.09 11.78
N SER A 77 10.81 -7.19 12.08
CA SER A 77 11.93 -7.41 12.98
C SER A 77 11.85 -6.56 14.24
N SER A 78 12.40 -7.09 15.34
CA SER A 78 12.33 -6.45 16.64
C SER A 78 13.36 -5.31 16.76
N PRO A 79 12.97 -4.06 17.07
CA PRO A 79 13.89 -2.91 17.13
C PRO A 79 14.95 -3.02 18.23
N ILE A 80 14.72 -3.88 19.23
CA ILE A 80 15.65 -4.12 20.35
C ILE A 80 16.76 -5.13 19.99
N ALA A 81 16.62 -5.90 18.91
CA ALA A 81 17.62 -6.88 18.53
C ALA A 81 18.89 -6.19 17.99
N ARG A 82 20.06 -6.60 18.51
CA ARG A 82 21.35 -5.96 18.17
C ARG A 82 21.65 -5.99 16.66
N TRP A 83 21.34 -7.09 15.99
CA TRP A 83 21.58 -7.23 14.56
C TRP A 83 20.70 -6.29 13.73
N VAL A 84 19.47 -5.99 14.18
CA VAL A 84 18.54 -5.07 13.51
C VAL A 84 19.15 -3.67 13.50
N LYS A 85 19.59 -3.18 14.67
CA LYS A 85 20.28 -1.88 14.79
C LYS A 85 21.53 -1.80 13.93
N ASN A 86 22.31 -2.87 13.86
CA ASN A 86 23.51 -2.90 13.01
C ASN A 86 23.14 -2.88 11.53
N LYS A 87 22.06 -3.58 11.13
CA LYS A 87 21.64 -3.66 9.74
C LYS A 87 21.05 -2.33 9.24
N MET A 88 20.31 -1.62 10.09
CA MET A 88 19.78 -0.27 9.79
C MET A 88 20.86 0.76 9.48
N LYS A 89 22.09 0.58 9.99
CA LYS A 89 23.23 1.48 9.68
C LYS A 89 23.78 1.31 8.27
N VAL A 90 23.51 0.18 7.62
CA VAL A 90 24.12 -0.20 6.33
C VAL A 90 23.10 -0.39 5.21
N VAL A 91 21.81 -0.30 5.52
CA VAL A 91 20.73 -0.36 4.52
C VAL A 91 19.93 0.95 4.55
N PRO A 92 19.39 1.43 3.42
CA PRO A 92 18.68 2.70 3.39
C PRO A 92 17.29 2.60 4.02
N MET A 93 16.83 3.71 4.60
CA MET A 93 15.43 3.89 5.01
C MET A 93 14.57 4.12 3.77
N VAL A 94 13.45 3.41 3.67
CA VAL A 94 12.46 3.55 2.60
C VAL A 94 11.17 4.14 3.16
N ASN A 95 10.57 5.07 2.41
CA ASN A 95 9.38 5.81 2.80
C ASN A 95 8.12 5.24 2.12
#